data_AF-A0AAW5AL25-F1
#
_entry.id   AF-A0AAW5AL25-F1
#
_cell.length_a   1.000
_cell.length_b   1.000
_cell.length_c   1.000
_cell.angle_alpha   90.00
_cell.angle_beta   90.00
_cell.angle_gamma   90.00
#
_symmetry.space_group_name_H-M   'P 1'
#
loop_
_entity.id
_entity.type
_entity.pdbx_description
1 polymer ?
#
loop_
_entity_poly.entity_id
_entity_poly.type
_entity_poly.pdbx_seq_one_letter_code
_entity_poly.pdbx_strand_id
1 'polypeptide(L)'
;MNNSLGFFTMGQYFLNLAIATTENLIQSGNTRITVTTTPSSVTAYQAETRWSDHNIGVPILFNFYHGIELMLKGTILSQGNLPTKQHQFSELIAQIQPDQYTCRLLSLVCSVTSDIDQTSPLAQFFEKNGINPDKWYIALKYPEHDQKLLSHYALKYGETRTLGFWQSINELSQQILAISEEIYSNNPQSSDEMMPPES
;
A
#
# COMPACT_ATOMS: atom_id res chain seq x y z
N MET A 1 25.05 -0.18 -12.39
CA MET A 1 23.89 0.73 -12.60
C MET A 1 22.96 0.56 -11.44
N ASN A 2 22.67 1.64 -10.75
CA ASN A 2 21.91 1.63 -9.51
C ASN A 2 20.44 1.68 -9.89
N ASN A 3 19.74 0.53 -9.93
CA ASN A 3 18.38 0.43 -10.49
C ASN A 3 17.29 1.08 -9.61
N SER A 4 17.61 2.15 -8.85
CA SER A 4 16.67 2.85 -7.97
C SER A 4 15.49 3.40 -8.75
N LEU A 5 15.70 3.94 -9.96
CA LEU A 5 14.64 4.45 -10.81
C LEU A 5 13.60 3.36 -11.15
N GLY A 6 14.03 2.13 -11.43
CA GLY A 6 13.14 1.01 -11.70
C GLY A 6 12.23 0.68 -10.51
N PHE A 7 12.78 0.73 -9.29
CA PHE A 7 12.01 0.53 -8.06
C PHE A 7 11.02 1.67 -7.81
N PHE A 8 11.44 2.93 -7.93
CA PHE A 8 10.52 4.08 -7.78
C PHE A 8 9.39 4.04 -8.82
N THR A 9 9.71 3.80 -10.09
CA THR A 9 8.73 3.72 -11.18
C THR A 9 7.70 2.62 -10.91
N MET A 10 8.15 1.42 -10.54
CA MET A 10 7.23 0.33 -10.22
C MET A 10 6.40 0.63 -8.97
N GLY A 11 7.02 1.17 -7.92
CA GLY A 11 6.32 1.59 -6.70
C GLY A 11 5.22 2.60 -7.02
N GLN A 12 5.50 3.55 -7.93
CA GLN A 12 4.54 4.54 -8.35
C GLN A 12 3.33 3.93 -9.05
N TYR A 13 3.53 2.93 -9.92
CA TYR A 13 2.41 2.23 -10.56
C TYR A 13 1.50 1.52 -9.56
N PHE A 14 2.08 0.87 -8.55
CA PHE A 14 1.32 0.21 -7.49
C PHE A 14 0.55 1.19 -6.61
N LEU A 15 1.18 2.30 -6.20
CA LEU A 15 0.50 3.34 -5.42
C LEU A 15 -0.59 4.06 -6.23
N ASN A 16 -0.35 4.37 -7.50
CA ASN A 16 -1.36 4.97 -8.37
C ASN A 16 -2.57 4.05 -8.57
N LEU A 17 -2.35 2.73 -8.69
CA LEU A 17 -3.45 1.78 -8.75
C LEU A 17 -4.24 1.76 -7.43
N ALA A 18 -3.55 1.77 -6.29
CA ALA A 18 -4.19 1.86 -4.98
C ALA A 18 -5.01 3.16 -4.83
N ILE A 19 -4.46 4.31 -5.27
CA ILE A 19 -5.16 5.61 -5.26
C ILE A 19 -6.44 5.52 -6.09
N ALA A 20 -6.33 5.17 -7.38
CA ALA A 20 -7.48 5.16 -8.29
C ALA A 20 -8.58 4.19 -7.84
N THR A 21 -8.21 3.01 -7.34
CA THR A 21 -9.18 2.02 -6.85
C THR A 21 -9.83 2.46 -5.54
N THR A 22 -9.08 3.10 -4.65
CA THR A 22 -9.62 3.64 -3.40
C THR A 22 -10.54 4.84 -3.64
N GLU A 23 -10.24 5.71 -4.60
CA GLU A 23 -11.15 6.80 -5.01
C GLU A 23 -12.49 6.26 -5.47
N ASN A 24 -12.50 5.24 -6.33
CA ASN A 24 -13.74 4.61 -6.79
C ASN A 24 -14.50 3.95 -5.62
N LEU A 25 -13.79 3.31 -4.69
CA LEU A 25 -14.40 2.76 -3.47
C LEU A 25 -15.08 3.85 -2.64
N ILE A 26 -14.39 4.95 -2.37
CA ILE A 26 -14.91 6.09 -1.58
C ILE A 26 -16.11 6.71 -2.29
N GLN A 27 -16.02 6.98 -3.59
CA GLN A 27 -17.10 7.57 -4.39
C GLN A 27 -18.36 6.70 -4.43
N SER A 28 -18.20 5.36 -4.40
CA SER A 28 -19.32 4.42 -4.33
C SER A 28 -19.95 4.29 -2.94
N GLY A 29 -19.39 4.96 -1.92
CA GLY A 29 -19.83 4.87 -0.53
C GLY A 29 -19.49 3.54 0.13
N ASN A 30 -18.58 2.74 -0.45
CA ASN A 30 -18.25 1.38 0.01
C ASN A 30 -19.51 0.49 0.14
N THR A 31 -20.41 0.57 -0.83
CA THR A 31 -21.72 -0.08 -0.78
C THR A 31 -21.60 -1.58 -1.07
N ARG A 32 -22.03 -2.41 -0.10
CA ARG A 32 -22.05 -3.88 -0.23
C ARG A 32 -23.47 -4.45 -0.32
N ILE A 33 -24.46 -3.78 0.27
CA ILE A 33 -25.85 -4.26 0.31
C ILE A 33 -26.70 -3.33 -0.54
N THR A 34 -27.33 -3.88 -1.58
CA THR A 34 -28.37 -3.18 -2.34
C THR A 34 -29.75 -3.67 -1.91
N VAL A 35 -30.62 -2.75 -1.50
CA VAL A 35 -32.04 -3.05 -1.24
C VAL A 35 -32.85 -2.58 -2.45
N THR A 36 -33.45 -3.53 -3.18
CA THR A 36 -34.28 -3.26 -4.35
C THR A 36 -35.69 -3.82 -4.17
N THR A 37 -36.69 -3.12 -4.73
CA THR A 37 -38.09 -3.59 -4.73
C THR A 37 -38.37 -4.59 -5.86
N THR A 38 -37.46 -4.70 -6.83
CA THR A 38 -37.49 -5.68 -7.92
C THR A 38 -36.41 -6.74 -7.72
N PRO A 39 -36.60 -7.97 -8.23
CA PRO A 39 -35.56 -8.99 -8.22
C PRO A 39 -34.31 -8.47 -8.95
N SER A 40 -33.18 -8.36 -8.22
CA SER A 40 -31.89 -8.01 -8.81
C SER A 40 -31.21 -9.26 -9.35
N SER A 41 -30.54 -9.14 -10.51
CA SER A 41 -29.70 -10.20 -11.04
C SER A 41 -28.34 -10.22 -10.33
N VAL A 42 -27.67 -11.38 -10.33
CA VAL A 42 -26.29 -11.49 -9.79
C VAL A 42 -25.36 -10.49 -10.48
N THR A 43 -25.51 -10.29 -11.79
CA THR A 43 -24.72 -9.32 -12.56
C THR A 43 -24.98 -7.87 -12.13
N ALA A 44 -26.23 -7.50 -11.87
CA ALA A 44 -26.57 -6.17 -11.38
C ALA A 44 -25.97 -5.92 -9.98
N TYR A 45 -26.12 -6.88 -9.07
CA TYR A 45 -25.50 -6.81 -7.75
C TYR A 45 -23.97 -6.69 -7.82
N GLN A 46 -23.30 -7.47 -8.68
CA GLN A 46 -21.85 -7.37 -8.88
C GLN A 46 -21.45 -6.01 -9.44
N ALA A 47 -22.21 -5.46 -10.38
CA ALA A 47 -21.92 -4.14 -10.95
C ALA A 47 -22.06 -3.02 -9.91
N GLU A 48 -23.06 -3.10 -9.03
CA GLU A 48 -23.30 -2.11 -7.97
C GLU A 48 -22.28 -2.20 -6.84
N THR A 49 -21.87 -3.42 -6.47
CA THR A 49 -20.98 -3.65 -5.32
C THR A 49 -19.50 -3.77 -5.71
N ARG A 50 -19.14 -3.65 -6.99
CA ARG A 50 -17.76 -3.86 -7.48
C ARG A 50 -16.72 -3.00 -6.76
N TRP A 51 -17.11 -1.80 -6.33
CA TRP A 51 -16.25 -0.85 -5.63
C TRP A 51 -16.45 -0.91 -4.10
N SER A 52 -16.63 -2.10 -3.55
CA SER A 52 -16.70 -2.32 -2.09
C SER A 52 -15.46 -3.02 -1.55
N ASP A 53 -15.14 -2.77 -0.29
CA ASP A 53 -14.09 -3.42 0.48
C ASP A 53 -14.19 -4.96 0.40
N HIS A 54 -15.40 -5.49 0.35
CA HIS A 54 -15.69 -6.90 0.13
C HIS A 54 -15.02 -7.47 -1.12
N ASN A 55 -15.07 -6.71 -2.20
CA ASN A 55 -14.60 -7.13 -3.51
C ASN A 55 -13.14 -6.74 -3.76
N ILE A 56 -12.72 -5.55 -3.30
CA ILE A 56 -11.43 -4.96 -3.69
C ILE A 56 -10.56 -4.49 -2.53
N GLY A 57 -11.03 -4.52 -1.28
CA GLY A 57 -10.29 -4.00 -0.13
C GLY A 57 -8.93 -4.67 0.08
N VAL A 58 -8.88 -6.00 0.01
CA VAL A 58 -7.61 -6.76 0.13
C VAL A 58 -6.65 -6.47 -1.03
N PRO A 59 -7.08 -6.52 -2.31
CA PRO A 59 -6.26 -6.08 -3.43
C PRO A 59 -5.73 -4.64 -3.31
N ILE A 60 -6.53 -3.68 -2.84
CA ILE A 60 -6.08 -2.30 -2.60
C ILE A 60 -4.88 -2.30 -1.65
N LEU A 61 -5.02 -2.95 -0.49
CA LEU A 61 -3.99 -2.99 0.54
C LEU A 61 -2.73 -3.72 0.07
N PHE A 62 -2.87 -4.78 -0.72
CA PHE A 62 -1.71 -5.45 -1.32
C PHE A 62 -0.93 -4.51 -2.23
N ASN A 63 -1.61 -3.78 -3.13
CA ASN A 63 -0.95 -2.82 -4.01
C ASN A 63 -0.33 -1.66 -3.22
N PHE A 64 -1.02 -1.16 -2.20
CA PHE A 64 -0.51 -0.12 -1.31
C PHE A 64 0.80 -0.52 -0.63
N TYR A 65 0.81 -1.64 0.09
CA TYR A 65 1.99 -2.11 0.81
C TYR A 65 3.13 -2.50 -0.14
N HIS A 66 2.83 -3.09 -1.29
CA HIS A 66 3.86 -3.41 -2.26
C HIS A 66 4.47 -2.14 -2.87
N GLY A 67 3.65 -1.12 -3.12
CA GLY A 67 4.12 0.21 -3.51
C GLY A 67 5.10 0.78 -2.49
N ILE A 68 4.75 0.74 -1.20
CA ILE A 68 5.64 1.17 -0.10
C ILE A 68 6.96 0.40 -0.08
N GLU A 69 6.90 -0.93 -0.19
CA GLU A 69 8.09 -1.79 -0.21
C GLU A 69 9.06 -1.37 -1.32
N LEU A 70 8.53 -1.11 -2.52
CA LEU A 70 9.31 -0.69 -3.67
C LEU A 70 9.88 0.72 -3.46
N MET A 71 9.14 1.65 -2.86
CA MET A 71 9.65 2.98 -2.52
C MET A 71 10.82 2.90 -1.54
N LEU A 72 10.71 2.10 -0.48
CA LEU A 72 11.79 1.89 0.48
C LEU A 72 13.03 1.30 -0.19
N LYS A 73 12.86 0.29 -1.05
CA LYS A 73 13.96 -0.32 -1.80
C LYS A 73 14.61 0.68 -2.77
N GLY A 74 13.82 1.51 -3.43
CA GLY A 74 14.30 2.63 -4.25
C GLY A 74 15.12 3.63 -3.45
N THR A 75 14.64 4.01 -2.25
CA THR A 75 15.36 4.90 -1.33
C THR A 75 16.70 4.30 -0.91
N ILE A 76 16.74 3.04 -0.48
CA ILE A 76 17.97 2.34 -0.07
C ILE A 76 19.00 2.35 -1.21
N LEU A 77 18.55 1.96 -2.42
CA LEU A 77 19.40 1.99 -3.62
C LEU A 77 19.93 3.39 -3.90
N SER A 78 19.08 4.40 -3.85
CA SER A 78 19.47 5.80 -4.09
C SER A 78 20.55 6.28 -3.11
N GLN A 79 20.60 5.73 -1.89
CA GLN A 79 21.65 6.03 -0.91
C GLN A 79 22.95 5.23 -1.14
N GLY A 80 23.06 4.49 -2.24
CA GLY A 80 24.21 3.64 -2.57
C GLY A 80 24.23 2.29 -1.84
N ASN A 81 23.15 1.91 -1.16
CA ASN A 81 23.05 0.66 -0.41
C ASN A 81 22.31 -0.41 -1.21
N LEU A 82 22.57 -1.69 -0.94
CA LEU A 82 21.82 -2.80 -1.54
C LEU A 82 20.68 -3.22 -0.61
N PRO A 83 19.42 -3.18 -1.07
CA PRO A 83 18.29 -3.58 -0.23
C PRO A 83 18.33 -5.08 0.05
N THR A 84 17.86 -5.47 1.24
CA THR A 84 17.62 -6.88 1.54
C THR A 84 16.64 -7.49 0.55
N LYS A 85 16.82 -8.79 0.26
CA LYS A 85 15.89 -9.55 -0.58
C LYS A 85 14.55 -9.84 0.12
N GLN A 86 14.43 -9.44 1.39
CA GLN A 86 13.24 -9.68 2.20
C GLN A 86 12.16 -8.63 1.92
N HIS A 87 10.95 -8.91 2.38
CA HIS A 87 9.77 -8.03 2.25
C HIS A 87 9.40 -7.34 3.57
N GLN A 88 10.24 -7.51 4.61
CA GLN A 88 9.98 -7.02 5.96
C GLN A 88 10.24 -5.51 6.01
N PHE A 89 9.26 -4.74 6.47
CA PHE A 89 9.40 -3.29 6.57
C PHE A 89 10.41 -2.89 7.62
N SER A 90 10.43 -3.57 8.77
CA SER A 90 11.40 -3.30 9.84
C SER A 90 12.85 -3.35 9.35
N GLU A 91 13.19 -4.36 8.54
CA GLU A 91 14.52 -4.50 7.93
C GLU A 91 14.83 -3.42 6.90
N LEU A 92 13.85 -3.05 6.06
CA LEU A 92 14.03 -2.02 5.03
C LEU A 92 14.18 -0.63 5.67
N ILE A 93 13.34 -0.32 6.66
CA ILE A 93 13.40 0.93 7.44
C ILE A 93 14.77 1.08 8.11
N ALA A 94 15.28 0.01 8.72
CA ALA A 94 16.58 0.02 9.41
C ALA A 94 17.79 0.25 8.47
N GLN A 95 17.64 0.04 7.16
CA GLN A 95 18.70 0.26 6.17
C GLN A 95 18.77 1.71 5.66
N ILE A 96 17.72 2.50 5.86
CA ILE A 96 17.64 3.87 5.34
C ILE A 96 18.40 4.81 6.27
N GLN A 97 19.35 5.55 5.70
CA GLN A 97 20.02 6.63 6.41
C GLN A 97 19.07 7.83 6.55
N PRO A 98 18.83 8.34 7.78
CA PRO A 98 17.87 9.40 8.00
C PRO A 98 18.39 10.76 7.52
N ASP A 99 17.55 11.46 6.76
CA ASP A 99 17.66 12.86 6.36
C ASP A 99 16.26 13.50 6.41
N GLN A 100 16.14 14.77 6.02
CA GLN A 100 14.84 15.46 6.09
C GLN A 100 13.73 14.83 5.23
N TYR A 101 14.06 14.22 4.10
CA TYR A 101 13.10 13.61 3.18
C TYR A 101 12.79 12.17 3.62
N THR A 102 13.81 11.39 3.95
CA THR A 102 13.63 10.01 4.39
C THR A 102 12.94 9.94 5.75
N CYS A 103 13.19 10.87 6.68
CA CYS A 103 12.43 10.94 7.93
C CYS A 103 10.93 11.16 7.70
N ARG A 104 10.54 11.98 6.71
CA ARG A 104 9.13 12.17 6.32
C ARG A 104 8.54 10.88 5.76
N LEU A 105 9.24 10.22 4.83
CA LEU A 105 8.81 8.94 4.28
C LEU A 105 8.64 7.88 5.38
N LEU A 106 9.65 7.73 6.24
CA LEU A 106 9.65 6.76 7.33
C LEU A 106 8.49 7.00 8.31
N SER A 107 8.20 8.25 8.66
CA SER A 107 7.05 8.60 9.50
C SER A 107 5.72 8.11 8.91
N LEU A 108 5.51 8.31 7.60
CA LEU A 108 4.31 7.82 6.92
C LEU A 108 4.24 6.29 6.90
N VAL A 109 5.36 5.62 6.63
CA VAL A 109 5.43 4.16 6.62
C VAL A 109 5.18 3.57 8.02
N CYS A 110 5.76 4.18 9.07
CA CYS A 110 5.54 3.78 10.45
C CYS A 110 4.06 3.85 10.83
N SER A 111 3.31 4.86 10.36
CA SER A 111 1.87 5.01 10.63
C SER A 111 1.00 3.85 10.10
N VAL A 112 1.51 3.06 9.15
CA VAL A 112 0.85 1.87 8.59
C VAL A 112 1.58 0.57 8.90
N THR A 113 2.58 0.60 9.79
CA THR A 113 3.37 -0.56 10.21
C THR A 113 3.51 -0.63 11.74
N SER A 114 4.45 0.10 12.34
CA SER A 114 4.70 0.04 13.78
C SER A 114 3.67 0.81 14.62
N ASP A 115 3.17 1.92 14.07
CA ASP A 115 2.32 2.90 14.77
C ASP A 115 0.89 2.91 14.22
N ILE A 116 0.43 1.73 13.76
CA ILE A 116 -0.93 1.59 13.21
C ILE A 116 -1.95 1.99 14.28
N ASP A 117 -2.92 2.81 13.88
CA ASP A 117 -4.10 3.10 14.68
C ASP A 117 -4.82 1.79 15.04
N GLN A 118 -4.86 1.48 16.33
CA GLN A 118 -5.42 0.23 16.86
C GLN A 118 -6.93 0.11 16.61
N THR A 119 -7.61 1.20 16.30
CA THR A 119 -9.03 1.19 15.92
C THR A 119 -9.24 0.86 14.44
N SER A 120 -8.18 0.90 13.62
CA SER A 120 -8.27 0.69 12.18
C SER A 120 -8.61 -0.76 11.80
N PRO A 121 -9.28 -0.99 10.65
CA PRO A 121 -9.48 -2.32 10.08
C PRO A 121 -8.19 -3.13 9.93
N LEU A 122 -7.09 -2.43 9.66
CA LEU A 122 -5.78 -3.02 9.43
C LEU A 122 -5.16 -3.56 10.72
N ALA A 123 -5.19 -2.80 11.82
CA ALA A 123 -4.76 -3.29 13.13
C ALA A 123 -5.57 -4.51 13.56
N GLN A 124 -6.90 -4.44 13.42
CA GLN A 124 -7.79 -5.56 13.73
C GLN A 124 -7.49 -6.80 12.91
N PHE A 125 -7.13 -6.64 11.62
CA PHE A 125 -6.72 -7.75 10.77
C PHE A 125 -5.44 -8.42 11.28
N PHE A 126 -4.41 -7.64 11.58
CA PHE A 126 -3.14 -8.18 12.09
C PHE A 126 -3.31 -8.86 13.46
N GLU A 127 -4.00 -8.21 14.39
CA GLU A 127 -4.30 -8.75 15.72
C GLU A 127 -5.09 -10.06 15.61
N LYS A 128 -6.18 -10.08 14.82
CA LYS A 128 -7.05 -11.24 14.70
C LYS A 128 -6.33 -12.47 14.16
N ASN A 129 -5.36 -12.26 13.28
CA ASN A 129 -4.58 -13.33 12.67
C ASN A 129 -3.29 -13.65 13.43
N GLY A 130 -2.92 -12.87 14.45
CA GLY A 130 -1.65 -13.00 15.15
C GLY A 130 -0.45 -12.77 14.22
N ILE A 131 -0.59 -11.86 13.26
CA ILE A 131 0.40 -11.59 12.22
C ILE A 131 0.99 -10.19 12.42
N ASN A 132 2.30 -10.06 12.25
CA ASN A 132 2.99 -8.77 12.25
C ASN A 132 2.92 -8.13 10.83
N PRO A 133 2.81 -6.79 10.72
CA PRO A 133 2.93 -6.06 9.45
C PRO A 133 4.09 -6.49 8.53
N ASP A 134 5.24 -6.93 9.05
CA ASP A 134 6.36 -7.47 8.26
C ASP A 134 5.99 -8.72 7.42
N LYS A 135 4.86 -9.34 7.71
CA LYS A 135 4.31 -10.49 6.99
C LYS A 135 3.11 -10.13 6.11
N TRP A 136 2.88 -8.84 5.86
CA TRP A 136 1.79 -8.34 4.99
C TRP A 136 1.73 -9.07 3.64
N TYR A 137 2.89 -9.35 3.03
CA TYR A 137 2.99 -9.92 1.68
C TYR A 137 2.43 -11.35 1.60
N ILE A 138 2.50 -12.09 2.70
CA ILE A 138 1.83 -13.40 2.82
C ILE A 138 0.38 -13.16 3.17
N ALA A 139 0.14 -12.34 4.19
CA ALA A 139 -1.16 -12.18 4.81
C ALA A 139 -2.24 -11.65 3.86
N LEU A 140 -1.88 -10.75 2.94
CA LEU A 140 -2.80 -10.15 1.97
C LEU A 140 -2.84 -10.89 0.64
N LYS A 141 -1.91 -11.82 0.39
CA LYS A 141 -1.80 -12.57 -0.87
C LYS A 141 -2.46 -13.94 -0.79
N TYR A 142 -2.37 -14.60 0.37
CA TYR A 142 -2.83 -15.97 0.54
C TYR A 142 -3.96 -16.05 1.56
N PRO A 143 -4.92 -16.97 1.38
CA PRO A 143 -6.01 -17.18 2.34
C PRO A 143 -5.54 -17.93 3.60
N GLU A 144 -4.30 -18.44 3.62
CA GLU A 144 -3.74 -19.25 4.70
C GLU A 144 -2.25 -18.97 4.91
N HIS A 145 -1.79 -19.17 6.15
CA HIS A 145 -0.37 -19.13 6.52
C HIS A 145 -0.13 -20.14 7.66
N ASP A 146 0.93 -20.94 7.58
CA ASP A 146 1.27 -21.96 8.58
C ASP A 146 0.09 -22.86 8.97
N GLN A 147 -0.65 -23.34 7.97
CA GLN A 147 -1.84 -24.20 8.12
C GLN A 147 -3.02 -23.54 8.86
N LYS A 148 -2.98 -22.21 9.06
CA LYS A 148 -4.08 -21.42 9.63
C LYS A 148 -4.75 -20.58 8.55
N LEU A 149 -6.08 -20.62 8.51
CA LEU A 149 -6.88 -19.75 7.65
C LEU A 149 -6.83 -18.30 8.17
N LEU A 150 -6.60 -17.36 7.25
CA LEU A 150 -6.53 -15.94 7.56
C LEU A 150 -7.91 -15.29 7.44
N SER A 151 -8.39 -14.74 8.54
CA SER A 151 -9.62 -13.98 8.59
C SER A 151 -9.39 -12.58 8.02
N HIS A 152 -9.90 -12.36 6.81
CA HIS A 152 -9.92 -11.05 6.14
C HIS A 152 -11.19 -10.24 6.47
N TYR A 153 -11.96 -10.66 7.47
CA TYR A 153 -13.28 -10.08 7.76
C TYR A 153 -13.22 -8.56 7.99
N ALA A 154 -12.27 -8.10 8.81
CA ALA A 154 -12.08 -6.68 9.11
C ALA A 154 -11.83 -5.83 7.85
N LEU A 155 -11.20 -6.42 6.82
CA LEU A 155 -10.85 -5.73 5.57
C LEU A 155 -11.94 -5.79 4.50
N LYS A 156 -12.99 -6.61 4.69
CA LYS A 156 -13.98 -6.95 3.65
C LYS A 156 -15.41 -6.56 3.99
N TYR A 157 -15.70 -6.20 5.23
CA TYR A 157 -17.07 -6.05 5.73
C TYR A 157 -17.24 -4.82 6.62
N GLY A 158 -16.46 -3.78 6.32
CA GLY A 158 -16.50 -2.51 7.02
C GLY A 158 -17.67 -1.63 6.57
N GLU A 159 -17.98 -1.68 5.27
CA GLU A 159 -19.00 -0.87 4.61
C GLU A 159 -18.75 0.64 4.89
N THR A 160 -19.79 1.43 5.10
CA THR A 160 -19.64 2.89 5.33
C THR A 160 -18.77 3.22 6.55
N ARG A 161 -18.66 2.32 7.53
CA ARG A 161 -17.86 2.54 8.76
C ARG A 161 -16.36 2.63 8.49
N THR A 162 -15.88 2.10 7.37
CA THR A 162 -14.45 2.10 7.02
C THR A 162 -14.11 3.13 5.95
N LEU A 163 -15.04 4.00 5.55
CA LEU A 163 -14.75 5.04 4.56
C LEU A 163 -13.60 5.96 5.00
N GLY A 164 -13.56 6.34 6.28
CA GLY A 164 -12.46 7.14 6.82
C GLY A 164 -11.10 6.44 6.70
N PHE A 165 -11.06 5.12 6.96
CA PHE A 165 -9.84 4.33 6.78
C PHE A 165 -9.37 4.34 5.31
N TRP A 166 -10.29 4.13 4.36
CA TRP A 166 -9.95 4.16 2.94
C TRP A 166 -9.51 5.54 2.46
N GLN A 167 -10.10 6.63 2.98
CA GLN A 167 -9.62 7.99 2.75
C GLN A 167 -8.17 8.16 3.22
N SER A 168 -7.84 7.69 4.43
CA SER A 168 -6.46 7.74 4.93
C SER A 168 -5.48 6.92 4.08
N ILE A 169 -5.86 5.73 3.59
CA ILE A 169 -5.00 4.95 2.68
C ILE A 169 -4.74 5.71 1.37
N ASN A 170 -5.76 6.37 0.82
CA ASN A 170 -5.61 7.18 -0.38
C ASN A 170 -4.65 8.37 -0.15
N GLU A 171 -4.88 9.14 0.91
CA GLU A 171 -4.06 10.30 1.28
C GLU A 171 -2.61 9.91 1.56
N LEU A 172 -2.37 8.81 2.28
CA LEU A 172 -1.04 8.28 2.54
C LEU A 172 -0.35 7.86 1.24
N SER A 173 -1.06 7.20 0.33
CA SER A 173 -0.50 6.80 -0.97
C SER A 173 0.00 8.02 -1.76
N GLN A 174 -0.79 9.10 -1.80
CA GLN A 174 -0.42 10.34 -2.47
C GLN A 174 0.79 11.03 -1.81
N GLN A 175 0.82 11.09 -0.47
CA GLN A 175 1.94 11.69 0.26
C GLN A 175 3.25 10.91 0.06
N ILE A 176 3.18 9.58 0.07
CA ILE A 176 4.34 8.71 -0.16
C ILE A 176 4.88 8.89 -1.59
N LEU A 177 4.00 9.00 -2.59
CA LEU A 177 4.40 9.32 -3.96
C LEU A 177 5.16 10.64 -4.03
N ALA A 178 4.58 11.71 -3.50
CA ALA A 178 5.18 13.05 -3.53
C ALA A 178 6.57 13.07 -2.87
N ILE A 179 6.72 12.46 -1.69
CA ILE A 179 8.01 12.40 -1.00
C ILE A 179 9.01 11.52 -1.76
N SER A 180 8.56 10.45 -2.42
CA SER A 180 9.45 9.58 -3.21
C SER A 180 10.03 10.32 -4.42
N GLU A 181 9.24 11.18 -5.07
CA GLU A 181 9.70 12.06 -6.15
C GLU A 181 10.72 13.10 -5.64
N GLU A 182 10.47 13.68 -4.46
CA GLU A 182 11.44 14.57 -3.80
C GLU A 182 12.76 13.84 -3.49
N ILE A 183 12.72 12.63 -2.93
CA ILE A 183 13.91 11.82 -2.63
C ILE A 183 14.70 11.53 -3.90
N TYR A 184 14.03 11.11 -4.97
CA TYR A 184 14.69 10.78 -6.23
C TYR A 184 15.34 12.02 -6.87
N SER A 185 14.63 13.15 -6.87
CA SER A 185 15.10 14.40 -7.50
C SER A 185 16.26 15.07 -6.74
N ASN A 186 16.33 14.87 -5.42
CA ASN A 186 17.38 15.45 -4.58
C ASN A 186 18.60 14.53 -4.40
N ASN A 187 18.62 13.38 -5.08
CA ASN A 187 19.73 12.45 -4.94
C ASN A 187 20.87 12.76 -5.92
N PRO A 188 22.10 13.04 -5.45
CA PRO A 188 23.22 13.36 -6.34
C PRO A 188 23.63 12.22 -7.28
N GLN A 189 23.18 10.98 -7.06
CA GLN A 189 23.40 9.87 -7.99
C GLN A 189 22.37 9.80 -9.13
N SER A 190 21.21 10.46 -9.02
CA SER A 190 20.18 10.43 -10.07
C SER A 190 20.50 11.37 -11.24
N SER A 191 21.37 12.36 -11.05
CA SER A 191 21.80 13.28 -12.11
C SER A 191 22.66 12.62 -13.19
N ASP A 192 23.39 11.54 -12.86
CA ASP A 192 24.20 10.79 -13.83
C ASP A 192 23.35 9.86 -14.73
N GLU A 193 22.14 9.47 -14.29
CA GLU A 193 21.23 8.61 -15.07
C GLU A 193 20.35 9.40 -16.06
N MET A 194 20.29 10.73 -15.94
CA MET A 194 19.54 11.60 -16.86
C MET A 194 20.35 12.11 -18.07
N MET A 195 21.64 11.76 -18.17
CA MET A 195 22.47 12.13 -19.31
C MET A 195 22.15 11.22 -20.50
N PRO A 196 21.70 11.77 -21.66
CA PRO A 196 21.56 10.97 -22.86
C PRO A 196 22.94 10.38 -23.23
N PRO A 197 23.00 9.17 -23.80
CA PRO A 197 24.27 8.62 -24.25
C PRO A 197 24.91 9.59 -25.24
N GLU A 198 26.14 10.02 -24.93
CA GLU A 198 26.94 10.81 -25.88
C GLU A 198 27.06 9.99 -27.17
N SER A 199 26.47 10.54 -28.23
CA SER A 199 26.44 9.99 -29.58
C SER A 199 27.75 10.22 -30.33
#